data_AF-A0A524BJ12-F1
#
_entry.id   AF-A0A524BJ12-F1
#
_cell.length_a   1.000
_cell.length_b   1.000
_cell.length_c   1.000
_cell.angle_alpha   90.00
_cell.angle_beta   90.00
_cell.angle_gamma   90.00
#
_symmetry.space_group_name_H-M   'P 1'
#
loop_
_entity.id
_entity.type
_entity.pdbx_description
1 polymer ?
#
loop_
_entity_poly.entity_id
_entity_poly.type
_entity_poly.pdbx_seq_one_letter_code
_entity_poly.pdbx_strand_id
1 'polypeptide(L)'
;MDARPGGDPPVAHALARVLGLSSEAHLRADTPVAALGVDSLAVVLLIDALDDCGWALDPGAARRATTVGDLIAACEPSGVST
;
A
#
# COMPACT_ATOMS: atom_id res chain seq x y z
N MET A 1 -11.57 -11.72 4.10
CA MET A 1 -10.72 -11.04 5.09
C MET A 1 -11.42 -9.72 5.36
N ASP A 2 -12.18 -9.64 6.45
CA ASP A 2 -12.93 -8.43 6.80
C ASP A 2 -11.96 -7.36 7.30
N ALA A 3 -11.87 -6.24 6.57
CA ALA A 3 -11.19 -5.05 7.04
C ALA A 3 -11.93 -4.53 8.29
N ARG A 4 -11.33 -4.69 9.48
CA ARG A 4 -11.86 -4.07 10.69
C ARG A 4 -11.59 -2.56 10.64
N PRO A 5 -12.57 -1.71 10.94
CA PRO A 5 -12.31 -0.29 11.13
C PRO A 5 -11.36 -0.11 12.33
N GLY A 6 -10.14 0.38 12.06
CA GLY A 6 -9.08 0.61 13.06
C GLY A 6 -7.86 -0.32 13.01
N GLY A 7 -7.69 -1.15 11.98
CA GLY A 7 -6.44 -1.90 11.75
C GLY A 7 -5.37 -1.10 10.97
N ASP A 8 -4.12 -1.57 10.96
CA ASP A 8 -3.07 -1.01 10.09
C ASP A 8 -3.40 -1.26 8.60
N PRO A 9 -3.05 -0.35 7.68
CA PRO A 9 -3.31 -0.53 6.25
C PRO A 9 -2.53 -1.74 5.72
N PRO A 10 -3.12 -2.57 4.84
CA PRO A 10 -2.50 -3.79 4.33
C PRO A 10 -1.43 -3.51 3.25
N VAL A 11 -0.70 -2.39 3.34
CA VAL A 11 0.26 -1.92 2.32
C VAL A 11 1.35 -2.95 2.05
N ALA A 12 1.92 -3.58 3.08
CA ALA A 12 2.97 -4.58 2.88
C ALA A 12 2.45 -5.80 2.08
N HIS A 13 1.23 -6.24 2.36
CA HIS A 13 0.60 -7.34 1.63
C HIS A 13 0.23 -6.94 0.21
N ALA A 14 -0.35 -5.76 0.02
CA ALA A 14 -0.71 -5.23 -1.29
C ALA A 14 0.54 -5.02 -2.17
N LEU A 15 1.62 -4.45 -1.62
CA LEU A 15 2.92 -4.32 -2.30
C LEU A 15 3.49 -5.68 -2.66
N ALA A 16 3.49 -6.66 -1.75
CA ALA A 16 3.99 -8.00 -2.06
C ALA A 16 3.23 -8.62 -3.23
N ARG A 17 1.91 -8.45 -3.28
CA ARG A 17 1.06 -8.91 -4.40
C ARG A 17 1.39 -8.19 -5.71
N VAL A 18 1.47 -6.85 -5.69
CA VAL A 18 1.77 -6.03 -6.89
C VAL A 18 3.15 -6.36 -7.46
N LEU A 19 4.13 -6.55 -6.60
CA LEU A 19 5.52 -6.80 -6.97
C LEU A 19 5.82 -8.29 -7.21
N GLY A 20 4.84 -9.19 -7.03
CA GLY A 20 5.02 -10.63 -7.18
C GLY A 20 5.98 -11.25 -6.15
N LEU A 21 6.12 -10.63 -4.98
CA LEU A 21 6.90 -11.15 -3.87
C LEU A 21 6.15 -12.30 -3.20
N SER A 22 6.90 -13.22 -2.59
CA SER A 22 6.32 -14.26 -1.74
C SER A 22 5.44 -13.63 -0.65
N SER A 23 4.33 -14.28 -0.30
CA SER A 23 3.43 -13.83 0.78
C SER A 23 4.10 -13.77 2.16
N GLU A 24 5.27 -14.41 2.31
CA GLU A 24 6.11 -14.36 3.51
C GLU A 24 7.12 -13.19 3.51
N ALA A 25 7.15 -12.37 2.45
CA ALA A 25 8.02 -11.21 2.37
C ALA A 25 7.62 -10.17 3.42
N HIS A 26 8.43 -10.06 4.46
CA HIS A 26 8.24 -9.05 5.51
C HIS A 26 8.88 -7.73 5.06
N LEU A 27 8.07 -6.82 4.53
CA LEU A 27 8.49 -5.48 4.17
C LEU A 27 8.54 -4.59 5.43
N ARG A 28 9.72 -4.06 5.75
CA ARG A 28 9.89 -3.12 6.87
C ARG A 28 9.52 -1.71 6.45
N ALA A 29 9.03 -0.90 7.38
CA ALA A 29 8.64 0.49 7.13
C ALA A 29 9.79 1.36 6.58
N ASP A 30 11.04 1.09 6.95
CA ASP A 30 12.23 1.81 6.47
C ASP A 30 12.74 1.32 5.11
N THR A 31 12.11 0.30 4.51
CA THR A 31 12.53 -0.26 3.23
C THR A 31 12.33 0.79 2.12
N PRO A 32 13.37 1.14 1.34
CA PRO A 32 13.23 2.04 0.21
C PRO A 32 12.33 1.45 -0.88
N VAL A 33 11.30 2.17 -1.32
CA VAL A 33 10.35 1.67 -2.33
C VAL A 33 11.00 1.48 -3.70
N ALA A 34 11.99 2.31 -4.02
CA ALA A 34 12.79 2.17 -5.25
C ALA A 34 13.60 0.87 -5.28
N ALA A 35 14.08 0.40 -4.12
CA ALA A 35 14.81 -0.87 -4.02
C ALA A 35 13.91 -2.09 -4.23
N LEU A 36 12.60 -1.92 -4.02
CA LEU A 36 11.57 -2.93 -4.29
C LEU A 36 11.08 -2.91 -5.75
N GLY A 37 11.53 -1.94 -6.56
CA GLY A 37 11.05 -1.77 -7.94
C GLY A 37 9.67 -1.10 -8.03
N VAL A 38 9.25 -0.36 -7.00
CA VAL A 38 8.00 0.42 -7.06
C VAL A 38 8.18 1.57 -8.06
N ASP A 39 7.48 1.48 -9.18
CA ASP A 39 7.36 2.51 -10.20
C ASP A 39 5.94 3.10 -10.26
N SER A 40 5.67 3.96 -11.23
CA SER A 40 4.35 4.58 -11.39
C SER A 40 3.23 3.57 -11.67
N LEU A 41 3.53 2.46 -12.36
CA LEU A 41 2.54 1.41 -12.61
C LEU A 41 2.28 0.62 -11.33
N ALA A 42 3.33 0.30 -10.56
CA ALA A 42 3.19 -0.35 -9.26
C ALA A 42 2.34 0.49 -8.30
N VAL A 43 2.46 1.82 -8.33
CA VAL A 43 1.61 2.72 -7.53
C VAL A 43 0.14 2.63 -7.94
N VAL A 44 -0.17 2.60 -9.25
CA VAL A 44 -1.55 2.45 -9.73
C VAL A 44 -2.13 1.11 -9.28
N LEU A 45 -1.39 0.01 -9.47
CA LEU A 45 -1.82 -1.32 -9.04
C LEU A 45 -1.95 -1.43 -7.51
N LEU A 46 -1.15 -0.69 -6.76
CA LEU A 46 -1.23 -0.62 -5.31
C LEU A 46 -2.52 0.10 -4.86
N ILE A 47 -2.91 1.18 -5.54
CA ILE A 47 -4.17 1.87 -5.27
C ILE A 47 -5.33 0.90 -5.48
N ASP A 48 -5.38 0.20 -6.61
CA ASP A 48 -6.43 -0.77 -6.92
C ASP A 48 -6.47 -1.90 -5.86
N ALA A 49 -5.31 -2.43 -5.47
CA ALA A 49 -5.23 -3.51 -4.48
C ALA A 49 -5.63 -3.07 -3.06
N LEU A 50 -5.41 -1.80 -2.71
CA LEU A 50 -5.85 -1.24 -1.43
C LEU A 50 -7.35 -0.96 -1.43
N ASP A 51 -7.90 -0.50 -2.56
CA ASP A 51 -9.34 -0.24 -2.71
C ASP A 51 -10.16 -1.54 -2.58
N ASP A 52 -9.68 -2.65 -3.17
CA ASP A 52 -10.21 -4.01 -2.97
C ASP A 52 -10.34 -4.40 -1.48
N CYS A 53 -9.52 -3.79 -0.61
CA CYS A 53 -9.45 -4.06 0.82
C CYS A 53 -10.12 -2.96 1.68
N GLY A 54 -10.79 -1.97 1.06
CA GLY A 54 -11.43 -0.86 1.75
C GLY A 54 -10.44 0.19 2.27
N TRP A 55 -9.31 0.38 1.59
CA TRP A 55 -8.32 1.42 1.89
C TRP A 55 -8.07 2.30 0.67
N ALA A 56 -7.96 3.61 0.90
CA ALA A 56 -7.57 4.56 -0.11
C ALA A 56 -6.10 4.91 0.09
N LEU A 57 -5.39 5.17 -1.01
CA LEU A 57 -4.02 5.67 -1.00
C LEU A 57 -3.99 7.02 -1.73
N ASP A 58 -3.56 8.08 -1.06
CA ASP A 58 -3.42 9.40 -1.68
C ASP A 58 -2.35 9.34 -2.79
N PRO A 59 -2.71 9.54 -4.09
CA PRO A 59 -1.76 9.41 -5.18
C PRO A 59 -0.65 10.47 -5.12
N GLY A 60 -0.96 11.64 -4.55
CA GLY A 60 0.01 12.71 -4.36
C GLY A 60 1.11 12.33 -3.37
N ALA A 61 0.74 11.79 -2.21
CA ALA A 61 1.63 11.31 -1.17
C ALA A 61 2.38 10.05 -1.63
N ALA A 62 1.68 9.10 -2.28
CA ALA A 62 2.31 7.90 -2.85
C ALA A 62 3.43 8.23 -3.83
N ARG A 63 3.23 9.25 -4.69
CA ARG A 63 4.26 9.70 -5.62
C ARG A 63 5.49 10.31 -4.94
N ARG A 64 5.36 10.82 -3.71
CA ARG A 64 6.46 11.40 -2.91
C ARG A 64 7.05 10.39 -1.93
N ALA A 65 6.47 9.20 -1.80
CA ALA A 65 6.92 8.18 -0.87
C ALA A 65 8.33 7.70 -1.24
N THR A 66 9.19 7.60 -0.24
CA THR A 66 10.55 7.09 -0.37
C THR A 66 10.69 5.72 0.29
N THR A 67 9.84 5.44 1.27
CA THR A 67 9.84 4.21 2.07
C THR A 67 8.46 3.56 2.11
N VAL A 68 8.42 2.28 2.48
CA VAL A 68 7.15 1.56 2.72
C VAL A 68 6.33 2.24 3.82
N GLY A 69 6.98 2.82 4.83
CA GLY A 69 6.34 3.58 5.89
C GLY A 69 5.64 4.84 5.37
N ASP A 70 6.22 5.52 4.38
CA ASP A 70 5.56 6.67 3.73
C ASP A 70 4.29 6.24 3.00
N LEU A 71 4.30 5.07 2.33
CA LEU A 71 3.11 4.50 1.69
C LEU A 71 2.04 4.12 2.71
N ILE A 72 2.43 3.55 3.85
CA ILE A 72 1.53 3.25 4.98
C ILE A 72 0.88 4.53 5.50
N ALA A 73 1.67 5.60 5.72
CA ALA A 73 1.18 6.87 6.21
C ALA A 73 0.29 7.62 5.20
N ALA A 74 0.41 7.30 3.92
CA ALA A 74 -0.43 7.84 2.84
C ALA A 74 -1.77 7.09 2.68
N CYS A 75 -1.97 6.01 3.42
CA CYS A 75 -3.21 5.24 3.38
C CYS A 75 -4.20 5.73 4.43
N GLU A 76 -5.48 5.72 4.07
CA GLU A 76 -6.59 5.95 4.98
C GLU A 76 -7.69 4.92 4.74
N PRO A 77 -8.50 4.55 5.75
CA PRO A 77 -9.65 3.70 5.53
C PRO A 77 -10.56 4.36 4.50
N SER A 78 -10.94 3.63 3.45
CA SER A 78 -11.94 4.11 2.51
C SER A 78 -13.25 4.24 3.27
N GLY A 79 -13.55 5.46 3.72
CA GLY A 79 -14.87 5.79 4.21
C GLY A 79 -15.84 5.51 3.07
N VAL A 80 -16.73 4.55 3.24
CA VAL A 80 -17.89 4.38 2.35
C VAL A 80 -18.70 5.67 2.46
N SER A 81 -18.40 6.67 1.64
CA SER A 81 -19.36 7.72 1.32
C SER A 81 -20.34 7.12 0.33
N THR A 82 -21.40 6.53 0.91
CA THR A 82 -22.75 6.26 0.37
C THR A 82 -22.88 5.57 -0.98
#